data_AF-X1DXD8-F1
#
_entry.id   AF-X1DXD8-F1
#
_cell.length_a   1.000
_cell.length_b   1.000
_cell.length_c   1.000
_cell.angle_alpha   90.00
_cell.angle_beta   90.00
_cell.angle_gamma   90.00
#
_symmetry.space_group_name_H-M   'P 1'
#
loop_
_entity.id
_entity.type
_entity.pdbx_description
1 polymer ?
#
loop_
_entity_poly.entity_id
_entity_poly.type
_entity_poly.pdbx_seq_one_letter_code
_entity_poly.pdbx_strand_id
1 'polypeptide(L)'
;MLLRALDVMPFWRDKLTGIAYRRLTRVDVRRMYKAGVLTREEVYEAYLQHGYTDENAKRMTEFTVQWAMPKEASITRSDILSAYKNRMIDRTMASDLLADMGEEYFHREFMLKAVDYKKGLEFTETKIKGIRNL
;
A
#
# COMPACT_ATOMS: atom_id res chain seq x y z
N MET A 1 45.40 -7.25 4.35
CA MET A 1 46.64 -8.05 4.20
C MET A 1 46.52 -9.51 4.67
N LEU A 2 45.52 -9.88 5.49
CA LEU A 2 45.33 -11.24 6.02
C LEU A 2 45.28 -12.35 4.94
N LEU A 3 44.42 -12.21 3.92
CA LEU A 3 44.24 -13.24 2.87
C LEU A 3 45.49 -13.45 1.99
N ARG A 4 46.38 -12.46 1.91
CA ARG A 4 47.66 -12.60 1.18
C ARG A 4 48.71 -13.30 2.03
N ALA A 5 48.73 -13.03 3.34
CA ALA A 5 49.68 -13.63 4.28
C ALA A 5 49.40 -15.12 4.55
N LEU A 6 48.15 -15.57 4.35
CA LEU A 6 47.73 -16.97 4.49
C LEU A 6 47.68 -17.73 3.13
N ASP A 7 48.33 -17.19 2.09
CA ASP A 7 48.41 -17.81 0.75
C ASP A 7 47.07 -18.23 0.12
N VAL A 8 45.99 -17.51 0.43
CA VAL A 8 44.70 -17.72 -0.25
C VAL A 8 44.87 -17.36 -1.73
N MET A 9 44.46 -18.25 -2.64
CA MET A 9 44.58 -18.01 -4.09
C MET A 9 43.87 -16.71 -4.50
N PRO A 10 44.44 -15.92 -5.43
CA PRO A 10 43.86 -14.64 -5.88
C PRO A 10 42.37 -14.71 -6.23
N PHE A 11 41.94 -15.76 -6.94
CA PHE A 11 40.54 -16.00 -7.32
C PHE A 11 39.56 -16.01 -6.14
N TRP A 12 39.98 -16.52 -4.97
CA TRP A 12 39.13 -16.63 -3.78
C TRP A 12 39.14 -15.38 -2.93
N ARG A 13 40.13 -14.49 -3.07
CA ARG A 13 40.29 -13.33 -2.19
C ARG A 13 39.09 -12.40 -2.26
N ASP A 14 38.63 -12.07 -3.47
CA ASP A 14 37.50 -11.14 -3.64
C ASP A 14 36.18 -11.78 -3.18
N LYS A 15 36.00 -13.08 -3.45
CA LYS A 15 34.81 -13.83 -3.01
C LYS A 15 34.72 -13.89 -1.47
N LEU A 16 35.84 -14.19 -0.81
CA LEU A 16 35.91 -14.24 0.66
C LEU A 16 35.79 -12.86 1.28
N THR A 17 36.38 -11.83 0.65
CA THR A 17 36.22 -10.44 1.10
C THR A 17 34.76 -10.00 0.99
N GLY A 18 34.06 -10.40 -0.07
CA GLY A 18 32.63 -10.14 -0.27
C GLY A 18 31.73 -10.64 0.88
N ILE A 19 32.11 -11.73 1.55
CA ILE A 19 31.37 -12.29 2.69
C ILE A 19 31.46 -11.39 3.93
N ALA A 20 32.54 -10.60 4.06
CA ALA A 20 32.74 -9.74 5.23
C ALA A 20 31.82 -8.52 5.24
N TYR A 21 31.26 -8.13 4.09
CA TYR A 21 30.32 -7.02 4.00
C TYR A 21 28.92 -7.41 4.44
N ARG A 22 28.23 -6.49 5.11
CA ARG A 22 26.81 -6.64 5.42
C ARG A 22 25.99 -6.48 4.15
N ARG A 23 25.09 -7.43 3.92
CA ARG A 23 24.07 -7.35 2.87
C ARG A 23 22.95 -6.43 3.33
N LEU A 24 22.22 -5.83 2.39
CA LEU A 24 20.96 -5.14 2.70
C LEU A 24 20.04 -6.08 3.48
N THR A 25 19.25 -5.57 4.41
CA THR A 25 18.26 -6.42 5.08
C THR A 25 17.04 -6.60 4.17
N ARG A 26 16.29 -7.70 4.31
CA ARG A 26 15.03 -7.89 3.56
C ARG A 26 14.03 -6.74 3.78
N VAL A 27 14.09 -6.09 4.95
CA VAL A 27 13.25 -4.93 5.26
C VAL A 27 13.68 -3.72 4.44
N ASP A 28 14.97 -3.45 4.39
CA ASP A 28 15.53 -2.34 3.63
C ASP A 28 15.35 -2.55 2.13
N VAL A 29 15.55 -3.77 1.62
CA VAL A 29 15.27 -4.12 0.21
C VAL A 29 13.85 -3.69 -0.20
N ARG A 30 12.82 -4.04 0.60
CA ARG A 30 11.43 -3.64 0.31
C ARG A 30 11.21 -2.14 0.38
N ARG A 31 11.78 -1.48 1.40
CA ARG A 31 11.64 -0.02 1.58
C ARG A 31 12.34 0.75 0.46
N MET A 32 13.53 0.31 0.06
CA MET A 32 14.31 0.88 -1.03
C MET A 32 13.61 0.68 -2.38
N TYR A 33 13.03 -0.49 -2.64
CA TYR A 33 12.20 -0.69 -3.83
C TYR A 33 10.99 0.26 -3.85
N LYS A 34 10.26 0.36 -2.73
CA LYS A 34 9.11 1.28 -2.61
C LYS A 34 9.52 2.76 -2.78
N ALA A 35 10.73 3.12 -2.36
CA ALA A 35 11.29 4.45 -2.53
C ALA A 35 11.87 4.70 -3.94
N GLY A 36 11.84 3.70 -4.84
CA GLY A 36 12.41 3.79 -6.19
C GLY A 36 13.94 3.73 -6.25
N VAL A 37 14.60 3.33 -5.15
CA VAL A 37 16.06 3.22 -5.06
C VAL A 37 16.57 1.92 -5.67
N LEU A 38 15.79 0.83 -5.57
CA LEU A 38 16.12 -0.44 -6.21
C LEU A 38 15.14 -0.71 -7.36
N THR A 39 15.66 -1.25 -8.46
CA THR A 39 14.83 -1.85 -9.51
C THR A 39 14.33 -3.23 -9.10
N ARG A 40 13.41 -3.80 -9.88
CA ARG A 40 12.89 -5.16 -9.65
C ARG A 40 14.00 -6.21 -9.74
N GLU A 41 14.92 -6.04 -10.68
CA GLU A 41 16.06 -6.93 -10.90
C GLU A 41 17.05 -6.84 -9.72
N GLU A 42 17.30 -5.64 -9.19
CA GLU A 42 18.18 -5.46 -8.04
C GLU A 42 17.58 -6.03 -6.74
N VAL A 43 16.26 -5.99 -6.59
CA VAL A 43 15.54 -6.70 -5.51
C VAL A 43 15.76 -8.21 -5.62
N TYR A 44 15.66 -8.75 -6.83
CA TYR A 44 15.88 -10.16 -7.09
C TYR A 44 17.31 -10.60 -6.72
N GLU A 45 18.31 -9.84 -7.19
CA GLU A 45 19.72 -10.08 -6.86
C GLU A 45 19.99 -9.97 -5.35
N ALA A 46 19.36 -9.01 -4.66
CA ALA A 46 19.48 -8.91 -3.21
C ALA A 46 18.96 -10.17 -2.49
N TYR A 47 17.88 -10.78 -2.99
CA TYR A 47 17.38 -12.05 -2.43
C TYR A 47 18.28 -13.24 -2.77
N LEU A 48 18.87 -13.31 -3.96
CA LEU A 48 19.89 -14.32 -4.26
C LEU A 48 21.11 -14.17 -3.34
N GLN A 49 21.57 -12.94 -3.12
CA GLN A 49 22.65 -12.67 -2.18
C GLN A 49 22.28 -13.07 -0.76
N HIS A 50 21.00 -13.05 -0.36
CA HIS A 50 20.58 -13.59 0.94
C HIS A 50 20.66 -15.12 1.04
N GLY A 51 20.93 -15.82 -0.05
CA GLY A 51 20.98 -17.28 -0.10
C GLY A 51 19.62 -17.93 -0.39
N TYR A 52 18.64 -17.18 -0.88
CA TYR A 52 17.41 -17.77 -1.40
C TYR A 52 17.69 -18.54 -2.70
N THR A 53 16.94 -19.62 -2.92
CA THR A 53 16.89 -20.29 -4.23
C THR A 53 16.32 -19.34 -5.28
N ASP A 54 16.62 -19.56 -6.56
CA ASP A 54 16.06 -18.79 -7.70
C ASP A 54 14.53 -18.67 -7.61
N GLU A 55 13.83 -19.78 -7.35
CA GLU A 55 12.37 -19.81 -7.17
C GLU A 55 11.90 -18.91 -6.02
N ASN A 56 12.57 -18.98 -4.86
CA ASN A 56 12.16 -18.20 -3.70
C ASN A 56 12.56 -16.72 -3.83
N ALA A 57 13.68 -16.42 -4.48
CA ALA A 57 14.07 -15.05 -4.80
C ALA A 57 13.06 -14.41 -5.76
N LYS A 58 12.57 -15.14 -6.77
CA LYS A 58 11.48 -14.68 -7.65
C LYS A 58 10.19 -14.41 -6.86
N ARG A 59 9.77 -15.34 -6.00
CA ARG A 59 8.58 -15.16 -5.12
C ARG A 59 8.71 -13.94 -4.21
N MET A 60 9.87 -13.76 -3.59
CA MET A 60 10.13 -12.62 -2.70
C MET A 60 10.16 -11.28 -3.46
N THR A 61 10.68 -11.28 -4.68
CA THR A 61 10.66 -10.12 -5.57
C THR A 61 9.24 -9.74 -5.91
N GLU A 62 8.43 -10.70 -6.35
CA GLU A 62 7.03 -10.47 -6.68
C GLU A 62 6.21 -9.95 -5.49
N PHE A 63 6.40 -10.55 -4.31
CA PHE A 63 5.82 -10.04 -3.07
C PHE A 63 6.22 -8.58 -2.79
N THR A 64 7.49 -8.23 -3.03
CA THR A 64 7.99 -6.86 -2.81
C THR A 64 7.36 -5.87 -3.78
N VAL A 65 7.21 -6.25 -5.05
CA VAL A 65 6.52 -5.46 -6.07
C VAL A 65 5.08 -5.20 -5.64
N GLN A 66 4.33 -6.25 -5.30
CA GLN A 66 2.94 -6.14 -4.85
C GLN A 66 2.79 -5.34 -3.54
N TRP A 67 3.72 -5.50 -2.60
CA TRP A 67 3.72 -4.75 -1.35
C TRP A 67 3.97 -3.26 -1.56
N ALA A 68 4.80 -2.92 -2.54
CA ALA A 68 5.15 -1.53 -2.86
C ALA A 68 4.14 -0.86 -3.78
N MET A 69 3.33 -1.63 -4.52
CA MET A 69 2.21 -1.09 -5.29
C MET A 69 1.35 -0.23 -4.36
N PRO A 70 1.00 1.00 -4.77
CA PRO A 70 0.01 1.77 -4.04
C PRO A 70 -1.25 0.92 -3.97
N LYS A 71 -1.71 0.61 -2.75
CA LYS A 71 -3.06 0.06 -2.57
C LYS A 71 -3.99 1.03 -3.27
N GLU A 72 -4.76 0.55 -4.24
CA GLU A 72 -5.73 1.36 -4.96
C GLU A 72 -6.51 2.22 -3.97
N ALA A 73 -6.43 3.53 -4.19
CA ALA A 73 -7.07 4.63 -3.47
C ALA A 73 -6.95 4.64 -1.94
N SER A 74 -6.32 5.70 -1.42
CA SER A 74 -6.46 6.17 -0.04
C SER A 74 -7.87 6.70 0.26
N ILE A 75 -8.91 6.19 -0.39
CA ILE A 75 -10.30 6.56 -0.11
C ILE A 75 -10.80 5.58 0.95
N THR A 76 -11.12 6.12 2.11
CA THR A 76 -11.76 5.36 3.17
C THR A 76 -13.27 5.34 2.92
N ARG A 77 -13.98 4.41 3.58
CA ARG A 77 -15.45 4.45 3.65
C ARG A 77 -15.97 5.80 4.13
N SER A 78 -15.27 6.43 5.07
CA SER A 78 -15.62 7.76 5.59
C SER A 78 -15.53 8.82 4.50
N ASP A 79 -14.52 8.75 3.63
CA ASP A 79 -14.34 9.71 2.54
C ASP A 79 -15.47 9.57 1.52
N ILE A 80 -15.85 8.34 1.15
CA ILE A 80 -16.99 8.07 0.25
C ILE A 80 -18.29 8.62 0.86
N LEU A 81 -18.58 8.29 2.13
CA LEU A 81 -19.80 8.75 2.79
C LEU A 81 -19.82 10.28 2.97
N SER A 82 -18.66 10.90 3.21
CA SER A 82 -18.54 12.36 3.31
C SER A 82 -18.74 13.04 1.96
N ALA A 83 -18.14 12.51 0.89
CA ALA A 83 -18.37 12.98 -0.48
C ALA A 83 -19.85 12.86 -0.86
N TYR A 84 -20.51 11.77 -0.49
CA TYR A 84 -21.95 11.59 -0.73
C TYR A 84 -22.82 12.56 0.10
N LYS A 85 -22.48 12.76 1.38
CA LYS A 85 -23.15 13.71 2.27
C LYS A 85 -23.08 15.13 1.68
N ASN A 86 -21.88 15.53 1.26
CA ASN A 86 -21.58 16.85 0.70
C ASN A 86 -22.00 17.02 -0.76
N ARG A 87 -22.71 16.04 -1.35
CA ARG A 87 -23.22 16.06 -2.73
C ARG A 87 -22.11 16.17 -3.79
N MET A 88 -20.89 15.73 -3.47
CA MET A 88 -19.78 15.65 -4.43
C MET A 88 -19.94 14.44 -5.38
N ILE A 89 -20.56 13.38 -4.88
CA ILE A 89 -20.92 12.18 -5.64
C ILE A 89 -22.39 11.84 -5.39
N ASP A 90 -23.00 11.11 -6.31
CA ASP A 90 -24.36 10.60 -6.15
C ASP A 90 -24.40 9.27 -5.37
N ARG A 91 -25.62 8.78 -5.12
CA ARG A 91 -25.86 7.58 -4.32
C ARG A 91 -25.37 6.31 -5.02
N THR A 92 -25.51 6.26 -6.34
CA THR A 92 -25.13 5.10 -7.16
C THR A 92 -23.61 4.96 -7.15
N MET A 93 -22.90 6.05 -7.44
CA MET A 93 -21.45 6.11 -7.40
C MET A 93 -20.90 5.80 -6.01
N ALA A 94 -21.54 6.30 -4.94
CA ALA A 94 -21.16 5.96 -3.58
C ALA A 94 -21.35 4.46 -3.27
N SER A 95 -22.43 3.84 -3.77
CA SER A 95 -22.70 2.40 -3.62
C SER A 95 -21.67 1.55 -4.36
N ASP A 96 -21.31 1.94 -5.59
CA ASP A 96 -20.34 1.22 -6.42
C ASP A 96 -18.95 1.26 -5.78
N LEU A 97 -18.49 2.44 -5.34
CA LEU A 97 -17.21 2.58 -4.64
C LEU A 97 -17.16 1.75 -3.34
N LEU A 98 -18.26 1.68 -2.58
CA LEU A 98 -18.33 0.82 -1.39
C LEU A 98 -18.30 -0.67 -1.77
N ALA A 99 -18.93 -1.06 -2.87
CA ALA A 99 -18.91 -2.43 -3.36
C ALA A 99 -17.50 -2.84 -3.82
N ASP A 100 -16.78 -1.95 -4.51
CA ASP A 100 -15.38 -2.15 -4.93
C ASP A 100 -14.43 -2.30 -3.72
N MET A 101 -14.75 -1.66 -2.59
CA MET A 101 -14.06 -1.85 -1.31
C MET A 101 -14.42 -3.15 -0.59
N GLY A 102 -15.30 -3.97 -1.14
CA GLY A 102 -15.74 -5.24 -0.57
C GLY A 102 -16.87 -5.13 0.45
N GLU A 103 -17.58 -3.99 0.54
CA GLU A 103 -18.74 -3.88 1.42
C GLU A 103 -19.94 -4.65 0.87
N GLU A 104 -20.49 -5.53 1.72
CA GLU A 104 -21.69 -6.30 1.42
C GLU A 104 -22.89 -5.37 1.15
N TYR A 105 -23.80 -5.80 0.26
CA TYR A 105 -24.98 -5.03 -0.14
C TYR A 105 -25.76 -4.48 1.05
N PHE A 106 -26.02 -5.32 2.07
CA PHE A 106 -26.74 -4.90 3.26
C PHE A 106 -26.02 -3.76 4.01
N HIS A 107 -24.71 -3.86 4.20
CA HIS A 107 -23.92 -2.86 4.92
C HIS A 107 -23.86 -1.53 4.17
N ARG A 108 -23.57 -1.54 2.85
CA ARG A 108 -23.53 -0.30 2.07
C ARG A 108 -24.88 0.39 2.01
N GLU A 109 -25.98 -0.37 1.88
CA GLU A 109 -27.33 0.19 1.82
C GLU A 109 -27.70 0.88 3.15
N PHE A 110 -27.38 0.23 4.28
CA PHE A 110 -27.54 0.81 5.61
C PHE A 110 -26.73 2.11 5.78
N MET A 111 -25.46 2.11 5.37
CA MET A 111 -24.60 3.31 5.45
C MET A 111 -25.16 4.48 4.62
N LEU A 112 -25.60 4.21 3.39
CA LEU A 112 -26.13 5.25 2.50
C LEU A 112 -27.47 5.80 3.02
N LYS A 113 -28.37 4.94 3.53
CA LYS A 113 -29.61 5.39 4.20
C LYS A 113 -29.34 6.28 5.40
N ALA A 114 -28.32 5.97 6.20
CA ALA A 114 -27.95 6.81 7.33
C ALA A 114 -27.50 8.21 6.88
N VAL A 115 -26.81 8.32 5.75
CA VAL A 115 -26.44 9.61 5.15
C VAL A 115 -27.67 10.34 4.58
N ASP A 116 -28.57 9.62 3.92
CA ASP A 116 -29.83 10.18 3.39
C ASP A 116 -30.67 10.83 4.51
N TYR A 117 -30.79 10.15 5.64
CA TYR A 117 -31.48 10.68 6.82
C TYR A 117 -30.83 11.97 7.34
N LYS A 118 -29.49 12.00 7.44
CA LYS A 118 -28.75 13.20 7.89
C LYS A 118 -28.95 14.39 6.95
N LYS A 119 -28.93 14.17 5.63
CA LYS A 119 -29.18 15.21 4.63
C LYS A 119 -30.60 15.77 4.75
N GLY A 120 -31.58 14.90 5.01
CA GLY A 120 -32.96 15.30 5.28
C GLY A 120 -33.09 16.15 6.54
N LEU A 121 -32.42 15.76 7.63
CA LEU A 121 -32.42 16.49 8.89
C LEU A 121 -31.85 17.90 8.72
N GLU A 122 -30.66 18.03 8.11
CA GLU A 122 -30.00 19.34 7.85
C GLU A 122 -30.90 20.28 7.03
N PHE A 123 -31.64 19.73 6.06
CA PHE A 123 -32.61 20.51 5.29
C PHE A 123 -33.77 21.02 6.14
N THR A 124 -34.34 20.17 7.00
CA THR A 124 -35.44 20.59 7.90
C THR A 124 -34.98 21.64 8.91
N GLU A 125 -33.80 21.48 9.51
CA GLU A 125 -33.22 22.43 10.45
C GLU A 125 -32.95 23.79 9.79
N THR A 126 -32.41 23.80 8.57
CA THR A 126 -32.16 25.02 7.81
C THR A 126 -33.47 25.77 7.53
N LYS A 127 -34.55 25.04 7.19
CA LYS A 127 -35.88 25.62 6.95
C LYS A 127 -36.47 26.24 8.22
N ILE A 128 -36.38 25.56 9.36
CA ILE A 128 -36.85 26.08 10.66
C ILE A 128 -36.10 27.36 11.04
N LYS A 129 -34.77 27.37 10.87
CA LYS A 129 -33.94 28.55 11.15
C LYS A 129 -34.29 29.74 10.25
N GLY A 130 -34.57 29.50 8.97
CA GLY A 130 -35.01 30.54 8.04
C GLY A 130 -36.34 31.17 8.43
N ILE A 131 -37.31 30.39 8.91
CA ILE A 131 -38.61 30.89 9.37
C ILE A 131 -38.47 31.71 10.66
N ARG A 132 -37.60 31.30 11.59
CA ARG A 132 -37.42 31.97 12.89
C ARG A 132 -36.69 33.32 12.80
N ASN A 133 -36.02 33.58 11.69
CA ASN A 133 -35.30 34.83 11.43
C ASN A 133 -36.11 35.86 10.61
N LEU A 134 -37.37 35.53 10.29
CA LEU A 134 -38.36 36.43 9.69
C LEU A 134 -39.28 36.98 10.78
#